data_AF-A0A4V2SAN2-F1
#
_entry.id   AF-A0A4V2SAN2-F1
#
_cell.length_a   1.000
_cell.length_b   1.000
_cell.length_c   1.000
_cell.angle_alpha   90.00
_cell.angle_beta   90.00
_cell.angle_gamma   90.00
#
_symmetry.space_group_name_H-M   'P 1'
#
loop_
_entity.id
_entity.type
_entity.pdbx_description
1 polymer ?
#
loop_
_entity_poly.entity_id
_entity_poly.type
_entity_poly.pdbx_seq_one_letter_code
_entity_poly.pdbx_strand_id
1 'polypeptide(L)'
;MNAVSSLFRLHDWPRLAGGLLLTLLPALAAAQPMPGPGAVELARRNAQAHETRTRSPVEFQVFRTVQEARAADGTRLALTSLNPGANGWFLLELFRPGQARETYHIENPDPRRVTIALTEGPDPALSLTGTGAQTLCRPWAGDAPGLDRARGTGLPFAPLCDGRLFLRNPVAGTRTSLERTAEFLRDNMVFGESLVGLVKSTLYKDRYLESGAVLDGADPGRAAAALGRARLADHPVMYTTMTFDLVGASPERMEMGAWYAVEGAPGIYASALQPRMIDPAILRGDSGANALDAVEGRADVYLVGFDLSHFEIGYETGTEHPRLDWSPRPSGAGRNWSIPGPDGFARPDPLVPTGMLNPDQAARVAATFTGGFKREHGAFRFGEMATTNHGHHYGFVVHGTVLSRLHPGLATFHVLADGTVGMTTWDEATAPPMRELRFARQNGVALVVRDPETGRSVPGPLVRQWLPGNWSGSAEAELRTLRAGACLRPGPNGPILVYAWFSAATPSAMARVFQAYDCDYAMLLDMNAMEHTYMALYTAGAGGGIDTRHLVAGMAQIDARRRDGSRVPRFVGSADNRDFFYLLRRETRE
;
A
#
# COMPACT_ATOMS: atom_id res chain seq x y z
N MET A 1 29.39 24.09 83.23
CA MET A 1 28.51 24.55 84.33
C MET A 1 27.32 23.61 84.40
N ASN A 2 27.13 23.00 85.58
CA ASN A 2 25.96 22.25 86.09
C ASN A 2 25.53 20.98 85.31
N ALA A 3 25.81 19.75 85.76
CA ALA A 3 25.44 19.02 86.99
C ALA A 3 24.14 18.19 86.90
N VAL A 4 24.32 16.86 86.90
CA VAL A 4 23.68 15.82 87.76
C VAL A 4 22.14 15.85 87.89
N SER A 5 21.34 14.80 87.66
CA SER A 5 21.11 13.61 88.52
C SER A 5 19.98 12.76 87.87
N SER A 6 20.13 11.44 87.67
CA SER A 6 19.46 10.32 88.40
C SER A 6 17.91 10.23 88.30
N LEU A 7 17.19 9.10 88.17
CA LEU A 7 17.44 7.65 88.28
C LEU A 7 16.09 6.90 88.04
N PHE A 8 16.16 5.57 87.83
CA PHE A 8 15.11 4.51 87.95
C PHE A 8 14.10 4.34 86.79
N ARG A 9 13.66 3.14 86.38
CA ARG A 9 13.86 1.74 86.82
C ARG A 9 13.46 0.85 85.62
N LEU A 10 14.27 -0.16 85.31
CA LEU A 10 13.93 -1.27 84.41
C LEU A 10 12.97 -2.24 85.12
N HIS A 11 11.85 -2.60 84.48
CA HIS A 11 11.23 -3.93 84.62
C HIS A 11 10.39 -4.26 83.38
N ASP A 12 10.52 -5.53 82.99
CA ASP A 12 9.57 -6.38 82.25
C ASP A 12 9.44 -6.26 80.73
N TRP A 13 10.25 -7.07 80.05
CA TRP A 13 9.90 -7.70 78.78
C TRP A 13 9.00 -8.94 79.02
N PRO A 14 7.98 -9.11 78.17
CA PRO A 14 7.71 -10.42 77.63
C PRO A 14 7.77 -10.42 76.09
N ARG A 15 8.27 -11.55 75.59
CA ARG A 15 8.42 -11.93 74.20
C ARG A 15 7.05 -11.97 73.50
N LEU A 16 6.92 -11.26 72.38
CA LEU A 16 5.88 -11.54 71.37
C LEU A 16 6.57 -12.01 70.10
N ALA A 17 6.32 -13.27 69.76
CA ALA A 17 6.67 -13.87 68.48
C ALA A 17 5.78 -13.24 67.40
N GLY A 18 6.36 -12.36 66.58
CA GLY A 18 5.74 -11.83 65.37
C GLY A 18 6.08 -12.75 64.19
N GLY A 19 5.12 -13.57 63.76
CA GLY A 19 5.19 -14.30 62.50
C GLY A 19 5.26 -13.30 61.34
N LEU A 20 6.37 -13.31 60.61
CA LEU A 20 6.53 -12.55 59.38
C LEU A 20 5.72 -13.25 58.28
N LEU A 21 4.50 -12.78 58.01
CA LEU A 21 3.82 -13.10 56.75
C LEU A 21 4.61 -12.41 55.63
N LEU A 22 5.46 -13.15 54.92
CA LEU A 22 5.90 -12.74 53.59
C LEU A 22 4.68 -12.79 52.67
N THR A 23 4.02 -11.66 52.49
CA THR A 23 3.15 -11.45 51.33
C THR A 23 4.03 -11.46 50.10
N LEU A 24 4.12 -12.61 49.43
CA LEU A 24 4.61 -12.72 48.06
C LEU A 24 3.66 -11.90 47.17
N LEU A 25 3.99 -10.63 46.95
CA LEU A 25 3.42 -9.86 45.86
C LEU A 25 3.73 -10.65 44.57
N PRO A 26 2.72 -11.08 43.79
CA PRO A 26 3.00 -11.71 42.51
C PRO A 26 3.77 -10.69 41.67
N ALA A 27 5.00 -11.03 41.29
CA ALA A 27 5.73 -10.26 40.31
C ALA A 27 4.85 -10.19 39.05
N LEU A 28 4.40 -8.99 38.69
CA LEU A 28 3.78 -8.73 37.40
C LEU A 28 4.80 -9.14 36.34
N ALA A 29 4.61 -10.32 35.76
CA ALA A 29 5.46 -10.81 34.69
C ALA A 29 5.30 -9.85 33.51
N ALA A 30 6.34 -9.06 33.24
CA ALA A 30 6.36 -8.17 32.09
C ALA A 30 6.32 -9.03 30.82
N ALA A 31 5.38 -8.73 29.91
CA ALA A 31 5.37 -9.41 28.61
C ALA A 31 6.66 -9.10 27.87
N GLN A 32 7.34 -10.14 27.39
CA GLN A 32 8.50 -9.96 26.53
C GLN A 32 8.04 -9.66 25.10
N PRO A 33 8.75 -8.77 24.37
CA PRO A 33 8.52 -8.56 22.95
C PRO A 33 8.55 -9.90 22.21
N MET A 34 7.67 -10.10 21.22
CA MET A 34 7.62 -11.34 20.44
C MET A 34 8.91 -11.48 19.62
N PRO A 35 9.84 -12.40 19.94
CA PRO A 35 11.04 -12.57 19.15
C PRO A 35 10.68 -13.21 17.79
N GLY A 36 11.46 -12.91 16.76
CA GLY A 36 11.38 -13.64 15.50
C GLY A 36 11.75 -15.12 15.67
N PRO A 37 11.38 -15.99 14.72
CA PRO A 37 11.78 -17.39 14.76
C PRO A 37 13.31 -17.52 14.75
N GLY A 38 13.83 -18.49 15.52
CA GLY A 38 15.25 -18.84 15.47
C GLY A 38 15.68 -19.33 14.08
N ALA A 39 16.97 -19.26 13.77
CA ALA A 39 17.50 -19.51 12.42
C ALA A 39 17.11 -20.89 11.84
N VAL A 40 17.10 -21.94 12.65
CA VAL A 40 16.71 -23.30 12.22
C VAL A 40 15.24 -23.36 11.83
N GLU A 41 14.36 -22.79 12.65
CA GLU A 41 12.92 -22.77 12.39
C GLU A 41 12.60 -21.90 11.17
N LEU A 42 13.28 -20.76 11.03
CA LEU A 42 13.15 -19.89 9.86
C LEU A 42 13.59 -20.62 8.58
N ALA A 43 14.73 -21.30 8.58
CA ALA A 43 15.19 -22.08 7.42
C ALA A 43 14.20 -23.18 7.03
N ARG A 44 13.65 -23.90 8.02
CA ARG A 44 12.60 -24.91 7.81
C ARG A 44 11.35 -24.31 7.19
N ARG A 45 10.87 -23.18 7.70
CA ARG A 45 9.69 -22.49 7.17
C ARG A 45 9.92 -21.91 5.77
N ASN A 46 11.11 -21.40 5.48
CA ASN A 46 11.47 -20.94 4.14
C ASN A 46 11.44 -22.09 3.15
N ALA A 47 12.05 -23.24 3.47
CA ALA A 47 11.97 -24.43 2.62
C ALA A 47 10.51 -24.84 2.36
N GLN A 48 9.68 -24.86 3.40
CA GLN A 48 8.24 -25.14 3.27
C GLN A 48 7.50 -24.08 2.46
N ALA A 49 7.89 -22.81 2.53
CA ALA A 49 7.28 -21.72 1.76
C ALA A 49 7.41 -21.98 0.24
N HIS A 50 8.52 -22.57 -0.21
CA HIS A 50 8.76 -22.85 -1.63
C HIS A 50 8.03 -24.08 -2.16
N GLU A 51 7.50 -24.97 -1.30
CA GLU A 51 6.76 -26.15 -1.72
C GLU A 51 5.44 -25.81 -2.46
N THR A 52 5.10 -26.58 -3.49
CA THR A 52 3.81 -26.45 -4.18
C THR A 52 2.75 -27.29 -3.46
N ARG A 53 2.07 -26.68 -2.48
CA ARG A 53 1.00 -27.33 -1.70
C ARG A 53 -0.05 -26.35 -1.19
N THR A 54 -1.22 -26.88 -0.88
CA THR A 54 -2.27 -26.15 -0.17
C THR A 54 -1.78 -25.75 1.21
N ARG A 55 -2.04 -24.50 1.59
CA ARG A 55 -1.66 -23.89 2.88
C ARG A 55 -2.61 -22.76 3.23
N SER A 56 -2.58 -22.27 4.46
CA SER A 56 -3.27 -21.03 4.82
C SER A 56 -2.37 -19.79 4.61
N PRO A 57 -2.96 -18.59 4.46
CA PRO A 57 -2.20 -17.33 4.48
C PRO A 57 -1.34 -17.17 5.74
N VAL A 58 -1.79 -17.69 6.89
CA VAL A 58 -1.02 -17.64 8.16
C VAL A 58 0.20 -18.56 8.08
N GLU A 59 0.04 -19.78 7.58
CA GLU A 59 1.13 -20.73 7.41
C GLU A 59 2.22 -20.22 6.46
N PHE A 60 1.81 -19.42 5.47
CA PHE A 60 2.70 -18.77 4.50
C PHE A 60 3.62 -17.72 5.13
N GLN A 61 3.28 -17.19 6.30
CA GLN A 61 4.10 -16.20 7.00
C GLN A 61 5.28 -16.88 7.70
N VAL A 62 6.45 -16.89 7.07
CA VAL A 62 7.65 -17.56 7.59
C VAL A 62 8.17 -16.93 8.88
N PHE A 63 7.99 -15.60 9.03
CA PHE A 63 8.44 -14.84 10.19
C PHE A 63 7.49 -14.87 11.39
N ARG A 64 6.31 -15.51 11.26
CA ARG A 64 5.29 -15.46 12.30
C ARG A 64 5.79 -15.97 13.65
N THR A 65 5.30 -15.40 14.74
CA THR A 65 5.56 -15.89 16.10
C THR A 65 4.24 -16.01 16.83
N VAL A 66 4.11 -17.01 17.70
CA VAL A 66 2.91 -17.23 18.52
C VAL A 66 3.30 -17.14 19.99
N GLN A 67 2.55 -16.36 20.76
CA GLN A 67 2.56 -16.41 22.22
C GLN A 67 1.23 -17.00 22.69
N GLU A 68 1.29 -17.88 23.69
CA GLU A 68 0.11 -18.52 24.24
C GLU A 68 -0.01 -18.25 25.74
N ALA A 69 -1.24 -18.10 26.21
CA ALA A 69 -1.54 -18.00 27.63
C ALA A 69 -2.85 -18.72 27.95
N ARG A 70 -3.08 -19.00 29.23
CA ARG A 70 -4.32 -19.62 29.70
C ARG A 70 -4.89 -18.80 30.86
N ALA A 71 -6.12 -18.32 30.67
CA ALA A 71 -6.85 -17.61 31.70
C ALA A 71 -7.41 -18.58 32.76
N ALA A 72 -7.77 -18.03 33.93
CA ALA A 72 -8.28 -18.80 35.06
C ALA A 72 -9.58 -19.59 34.76
N ASP A 73 -10.40 -19.11 33.81
CA ASP A 73 -11.63 -19.77 33.36
C ASP A 73 -11.37 -20.97 32.40
N GLY A 74 -10.09 -21.28 32.13
CA GLY A 74 -9.67 -22.33 31.21
C GLY A 74 -9.59 -21.89 29.75
N THR A 75 -9.92 -20.64 29.43
CA THR A 75 -9.78 -20.09 28.07
C THR A 75 -8.31 -20.04 27.68
N ARG A 76 -7.95 -20.73 26.59
CA ARG A 76 -6.62 -20.59 25.97
C ARG A 76 -6.64 -19.43 24.99
N LEU A 77 -5.63 -18.59 25.05
CA LEU A 77 -5.39 -17.46 24.18
C LEU A 77 -4.13 -17.73 23.36
N ALA A 78 -4.18 -17.46 22.06
CA ALA A 78 -2.99 -17.46 21.21
C ALA A 78 -2.93 -16.12 20.44
N LEU A 79 -1.84 -15.38 20.64
CA LEU A 79 -1.53 -14.17 19.88
C LEU A 79 -0.46 -14.51 18.85
N THR A 80 -0.82 -14.49 17.58
CA THR A 80 0.10 -14.69 16.46
C THR A 80 0.46 -13.34 15.84
N SER A 81 1.72 -12.94 15.91
CA SER A 81 2.26 -11.86 15.09
C SER A 81 2.60 -12.43 13.72
N LEU A 82 2.12 -11.82 12.63
CA LEU A 82 2.39 -12.30 11.27
C LEU A 82 3.84 -12.01 10.84
N ASN A 83 4.39 -10.90 11.32
CA ASN A 83 5.79 -10.54 11.19
C ASN A 83 6.19 -9.65 12.37
N PRO A 84 6.91 -10.17 13.37
CA PRO A 84 7.31 -9.39 14.54
C PRO A 84 8.20 -8.18 14.22
N GLY A 85 8.97 -8.24 13.12
CA GLY A 85 9.80 -7.12 12.68
C GLY A 85 8.98 -5.95 12.11
N ALA A 86 7.83 -6.25 11.48
CA ALA A 86 6.92 -5.24 10.97
C ALA A 86 5.88 -4.80 12.02
N ASN A 87 5.52 -5.67 12.97
CA ASN A 87 4.70 -5.36 14.14
C ASN A 87 3.33 -4.72 13.82
N GLY A 88 2.81 -4.93 12.61
CA GLY A 88 1.58 -4.30 12.12
C GLY A 88 0.32 -5.14 12.32
N TRP A 89 0.37 -6.43 11.97
CA TRP A 89 -0.81 -7.32 11.99
C TRP A 89 -0.65 -8.52 12.91
N PHE A 90 -1.73 -8.81 13.63
CA PHE A 90 -1.83 -9.87 14.62
C PHE A 90 -3.14 -10.65 14.46
N LEU A 91 -3.08 -11.95 14.75
CA LEU A 91 -4.27 -12.78 14.96
C LEU A 91 -4.37 -13.14 16.43
N LEU A 92 -5.49 -12.78 17.05
CA LEU A 92 -5.83 -13.24 18.39
C LEU A 92 -6.87 -14.36 18.27
N GLU A 93 -6.51 -15.54 18.76
CA GLU A 93 -7.38 -16.72 18.79
C GLU A 93 -7.80 -17.07 20.22
N LEU A 94 -9.09 -17.32 20.40
CA LEU A 94 -9.68 -17.71 21.69
C LEU A 94 -10.22 -19.13 21.58
N PHE A 95 -9.87 -19.96 22.57
CA PHE A 95 -10.35 -21.33 22.72
C PHE A 95 -11.05 -21.43 24.07
N ARG A 96 -12.32 -21.05 24.10
CA ARG A 96 -13.16 -21.13 25.30
C ARG A 96 -13.67 -22.57 25.48
N PRO A 97 -13.72 -23.10 26.72
CA PRO A 97 -14.23 -24.45 26.97
C PRO A 97 -15.64 -24.65 26.39
N GLY A 98 -15.82 -25.69 25.57
CA GLY A 98 -17.12 -26.02 24.96
C GLY A 98 -17.57 -25.12 23.81
N GLN A 99 -16.76 -24.16 23.36
CA GLN A 99 -17.08 -23.27 22.24
C GLN A 99 -16.16 -23.51 21.04
N ALA A 100 -16.62 -23.06 19.86
CA ALA A 100 -15.78 -23.05 18.67
C ALA A 100 -14.64 -22.05 18.81
N ARG A 101 -13.54 -22.29 18.09
CA ARG A 101 -12.43 -21.33 18.01
C ARG A 101 -12.92 -20.02 17.41
N GLU A 102 -12.58 -18.92 18.06
CA GLU A 102 -12.80 -17.57 17.53
C GLU A 102 -11.47 -16.94 17.13
N THR A 103 -11.47 -16.22 16.00
CA THR A 103 -10.27 -15.55 15.48
C THR A 103 -10.58 -14.08 15.23
N TYR A 104 -9.66 -13.20 15.62
CA TYR A 104 -9.77 -11.75 15.53
C TYR A 104 -8.52 -11.19 14.86
N HIS A 105 -8.69 -10.42 13.78
CA HIS A 105 -7.60 -9.75 13.09
C HIS A 105 -7.38 -8.36 13.70
N ILE A 106 -6.27 -8.20 14.42
CA ILE A 106 -5.92 -6.99 15.15
C ILE A 106 -4.82 -6.24 14.40
N GLU A 107 -5.00 -4.94 14.25
CA GLU A 107 -4.02 -4.02 13.70
C GLU A 107 -3.43 -3.12 14.78
N ASN A 108 -2.11 -2.99 14.72
CA ASN A 108 -1.36 -1.95 15.38
C ASN A 108 -1.26 -0.73 14.45
N PRO A 109 -1.93 0.41 14.75
CA PRO A 109 -1.86 1.58 13.89
C PRO A 109 -0.49 2.29 13.96
N ASP A 110 0.34 1.98 14.98
CA ASP A 110 1.64 2.61 15.21
C ASP A 110 2.77 1.58 15.46
N PRO A 111 3.11 0.77 14.44
CA PRO A 111 4.02 -0.36 14.59
C PRO A 111 5.46 0.02 14.95
N ARG A 112 5.86 1.28 14.78
CA ARG A 112 7.22 1.75 15.12
C ARG A 112 7.35 2.22 16.56
N ARG A 113 6.24 2.57 17.22
CA ARG A 113 6.26 3.15 18.58
C ARG A 113 5.60 2.27 19.61
N VAL A 114 4.68 1.40 19.21
CA VAL A 114 3.95 0.52 20.14
C VAL A 114 4.27 -0.93 19.80
N THR A 115 4.82 -1.67 20.75
CA THR A 115 5.01 -3.12 20.66
C THR A 115 3.87 -3.85 21.36
N ILE A 116 3.44 -4.98 20.79
CA ILE A 116 2.33 -5.77 21.31
C ILE A 116 2.85 -7.16 21.70
N ALA A 117 2.47 -7.62 22.89
CA ALA A 117 2.76 -8.97 23.37
C ALA A 117 1.59 -9.48 24.23
N LEU A 118 1.52 -10.79 24.45
CA LEU A 118 0.59 -11.44 25.38
C LEU A 118 1.33 -11.73 26.69
N THR A 119 0.79 -11.25 27.83
CA THR A 119 1.37 -11.54 29.14
C THR A 119 1.10 -12.99 29.55
N GLU A 120 2.00 -13.55 30.35
CA GLU A 120 1.82 -14.87 30.97
C GLU A 120 1.04 -14.77 32.30
N GLY A 121 0.72 -15.92 32.88
CA GLY A 121 0.07 -16.03 34.19
C GLY A 121 -1.44 -16.28 34.13
N PRO A 122 -2.11 -16.37 35.30
CA PRO A 122 -3.53 -16.76 35.40
C PRO A 122 -4.50 -15.68 34.91
N ASP A 123 -4.03 -14.45 34.73
CA ASP A 123 -4.80 -13.31 34.23
C ASP A 123 -4.08 -12.64 33.06
N PRO A 124 -4.00 -13.31 31.90
CA PRO A 124 -3.30 -12.81 30.73
C PRO A 124 -3.94 -11.53 30.16
N ALA A 125 -3.14 -10.70 29.51
CA ALA A 125 -3.54 -9.45 28.87
C ALA A 125 -2.67 -9.19 27.63
N LEU A 126 -3.21 -8.41 26.68
CA LEU A 126 -2.37 -7.73 25.69
C LEU A 126 -1.59 -6.63 26.39
N SER A 127 -0.27 -6.71 26.33
CA SER A 127 0.65 -5.68 26.76
C SER A 127 1.00 -4.79 25.57
N LEU A 128 0.69 -3.50 25.69
CA LEU A 128 1.06 -2.47 24.73
C LEU A 128 2.18 -1.62 25.36
N THR A 129 3.38 -1.72 24.80
CA THR A 129 4.57 -1.04 25.33
C THR A 129 5.10 -0.05 24.29
N GLY A 130 5.14 1.24 24.64
CA GLY A 130 5.70 2.31 23.81
C GLY A 130 6.58 3.27 24.59
N THR A 131 6.72 4.53 24.14
CA THR A 131 7.57 5.56 24.77
C THR A 131 7.10 6.05 26.16
N GLY A 132 6.02 5.49 26.69
CA GLY A 132 5.45 5.79 28.00
C GLY A 132 5.25 4.55 28.86
N ALA A 133 4.17 4.53 29.65
CA ALA A 133 3.81 3.40 30.50
C ALA A 133 3.31 2.20 29.68
N GLN A 134 3.54 1.00 30.21
CA GLN A 134 2.93 -0.24 29.71
C GLN A 134 1.42 -0.21 29.98
N THR A 135 0.61 -0.43 28.93
CA THR A 135 -0.84 -0.56 29.06
C THR A 135 -1.22 -2.02 28.92
N LEU A 136 -2.03 -2.53 29.86
CA LEU A 136 -2.59 -3.88 29.81
C LEU A 136 -4.05 -3.83 29.38
N CYS A 137 -4.39 -4.62 28.35
CA CYS A 137 -5.73 -4.66 27.78
C CYS A 137 -6.24 -6.11 27.70
N ARG A 138 -7.49 -6.34 28.09
CA ARG A 138 -8.15 -7.66 28.05
C ARG A 138 -9.45 -7.57 27.26
N PRO A 139 -9.40 -7.39 25.93
CA PRO A 139 -10.61 -7.14 25.14
C PRO A 139 -11.58 -8.34 25.12
N TRP A 140 -11.16 -9.51 25.59
CA TRP A 140 -11.98 -10.72 25.73
C TRP A 140 -12.69 -10.87 27.10
N ALA A 141 -12.34 -10.05 28.09
CA ALA A 141 -12.83 -10.19 29.47
C ALA A 141 -14.04 -9.28 29.76
N GLY A 142 -14.78 -9.63 30.82
CA GLY A 142 -15.96 -8.90 31.31
C GLY A 142 -17.28 -9.39 30.69
N ASP A 143 -18.40 -8.89 31.22
CA ASP A 143 -19.76 -9.32 30.83
C ASP A 143 -20.14 -8.90 29.40
N ALA A 144 -19.50 -7.84 28.88
CA ALA A 144 -19.62 -7.39 27.50
C ALA A 144 -18.22 -7.23 26.88
N PRO A 145 -17.59 -8.34 26.45
CA PRO A 145 -16.24 -8.32 25.93
C PRO A 145 -16.06 -7.26 24.83
N GLY A 146 -14.98 -6.49 24.92
CA GLY A 146 -14.62 -5.48 23.92
C GLY A 146 -14.54 -6.04 22.50
N LEU A 147 -14.08 -7.29 22.34
CA LEU A 147 -14.02 -7.99 21.06
C LEU A 147 -15.40 -8.18 20.42
N ASP A 148 -16.40 -8.61 21.19
CA ASP A 148 -17.76 -8.84 20.70
C ASP A 148 -18.44 -7.52 20.34
N ARG A 149 -18.25 -6.49 21.18
CA ARG A 149 -18.73 -5.13 20.89
C ARG A 149 -18.09 -4.57 19.62
N ALA A 150 -16.77 -4.68 19.48
CA ALA A 150 -16.03 -4.20 18.31
C ALA A 150 -16.47 -4.90 17.03
N ARG A 151 -16.65 -6.23 17.07
CA ARG A 151 -17.18 -7.02 15.95
C ARG A 151 -18.61 -6.60 15.58
N GLY A 152 -19.45 -6.34 16.58
CA GLY A 152 -20.85 -5.92 16.41
C GLY A 152 -21.04 -4.51 15.83
N THR A 153 -20.00 -3.66 15.79
CA THR A 153 -20.11 -2.29 15.24
C THR A 153 -20.35 -2.25 13.73
N GLY A 154 -19.90 -3.28 13.00
CA GLY A 154 -19.86 -3.26 11.54
C GLY A 154 -18.87 -2.24 10.93
N LEU A 155 -18.05 -1.57 11.75
CA LEU A 155 -17.02 -0.66 11.26
C LEU A 155 -15.83 -1.44 10.70
N PRO A 156 -15.25 -1.06 9.54
CA PRO A 156 -14.06 -1.70 8.97
C PRO A 156 -12.90 -1.78 9.96
N PHE A 157 -12.71 -0.71 10.74
CA PHE A 157 -11.79 -0.63 11.87
C PHE A 157 -12.57 -0.26 13.13
N ALA A 158 -12.74 -1.22 14.03
CA ALA A 158 -13.40 -0.99 15.31
C ALA A 158 -12.34 -0.82 16.42
N PRO A 159 -12.41 0.26 17.23
CA PRO A 159 -11.40 0.52 18.24
C PRO A 159 -11.38 -0.55 19.33
N LEU A 160 -10.18 -0.95 19.73
CA LEU A 160 -9.88 -1.81 20.87
C LEU A 160 -8.89 -1.11 21.79
N CYS A 161 -8.88 -1.49 23.08
CA CYS A 161 -7.89 -1.02 24.04
C CYS A 161 -7.79 0.51 24.10
N ASP A 162 -8.93 1.17 24.29
CA ASP A 162 -9.08 2.63 24.31
C ASP A 162 -8.58 3.32 23.02
N GLY A 163 -8.81 2.67 21.88
CA GLY A 163 -8.45 3.20 20.55
C GLY A 163 -6.98 3.01 20.18
N ARG A 164 -6.19 2.31 21.00
CA ARG A 164 -4.76 2.05 20.72
C ARG A 164 -4.54 0.95 19.69
N LEU A 165 -5.54 0.10 19.48
CA LEU A 165 -5.54 -0.98 18.49
C LEU A 165 -6.85 -0.95 17.71
N PHE A 166 -6.86 -1.56 16.53
CA PHE A 166 -8.09 -1.75 15.76
C PHE A 166 -8.38 -3.23 15.55
N LEU A 167 -9.63 -3.64 15.75
CA LEU A 167 -10.17 -4.86 15.17
C LEU A 167 -10.53 -4.56 13.71
N ARG A 168 -10.00 -5.37 12.79
CA ARG A 168 -10.37 -5.32 11.37
C ARG A 168 -11.59 -6.19 11.14
N ASN A 169 -12.71 -5.58 10.77
CA ASN A 169 -13.94 -6.29 10.44
C ASN A 169 -14.13 -6.40 8.92
N PRO A 170 -14.66 -7.53 8.43
CA PRO A 170 -14.99 -7.67 7.02
C PRO A 170 -16.12 -6.72 6.66
N VAL A 171 -15.93 -5.99 5.57
CA VAL A 171 -16.91 -5.05 5.02
C VAL A 171 -16.99 -5.18 3.50
N ALA A 172 -18.12 -4.76 2.92
CA ALA A 172 -18.24 -4.66 1.48
C ALA A 172 -17.64 -3.33 1.00
N GLY A 173 -16.69 -3.40 0.05
CA GLY A 173 -16.15 -2.21 -0.60
C GLY A 173 -17.11 -1.61 -1.62
N THR A 174 -17.01 -0.31 -1.84
CA THR A 174 -17.71 0.39 -2.91
C THR A 174 -17.24 -0.11 -4.27
N ARG A 175 -18.18 -0.23 -5.21
CA ARG A 175 -17.93 -0.56 -6.61
C ARG A 175 -18.73 0.39 -7.49
N THR A 176 -18.15 0.85 -8.58
CA THR A 176 -18.92 1.57 -9.60
C THR A 176 -19.92 0.65 -10.28
N SER A 177 -20.98 1.21 -10.87
CA SER A 177 -21.98 0.44 -11.61
C SER A 177 -21.36 -0.31 -12.79
N LEU A 178 -20.38 0.29 -13.47
CA LEU A 178 -19.64 -0.32 -14.57
C LEU A 178 -18.78 -1.50 -14.12
N GLU A 179 -18.06 -1.37 -12.99
CA GLU A 179 -17.31 -2.48 -12.40
C GLU A 179 -18.22 -3.64 -12.00
N ARG A 180 -19.36 -3.34 -11.37
CA ARG A 180 -20.33 -4.37 -10.93
C ARG A 180 -20.89 -5.17 -12.10
N THR A 181 -21.31 -4.50 -13.18
CA THR A 181 -21.83 -5.16 -14.38
C THR A 181 -20.73 -5.96 -15.08
N ALA A 182 -19.51 -5.43 -15.18
CA ALA A 182 -18.39 -6.14 -15.78
C ALA A 182 -17.95 -7.38 -14.97
N GLU A 183 -17.99 -7.32 -13.63
CA GLU A 183 -17.70 -8.47 -12.75
C GLU A 183 -18.81 -9.52 -12.79
N PHE A 184 -20.08 -9.12 -12.67
CA PHE A 184 -21.21 -10.06 -12.73
C PHE A 184 -21.22 -10.87 -14.03
N LEU A 185 -21.03 -10.21 -15.17
CA LEU A 185 -20.98 -10.88 -16.48
C LEU A 185 -19.80 -11.84 -16.59
N ARG A 186 -18.70 -11.60 -15.87
CA ARG A 186 -17.51 -12.47 -15.88
C ARG A 186 -17.64 -13.65 -14.92
N ASP A 187 -18.16 -13.43 -13.72
CA ASP A 187 -18.25 -14.44 -12.67
C ASP A 187 -19.39 -15.45 -12.92
N ASN A 188 -20.41 -15.08 -13.71
CA ASN A 188 -21.62 -15.88 -13.90
C ASN A 188 -21.84 -16.39 -15.34
N MET A 189 -21.02 -15.99 -16.31
CA MET A 189 -21.16 -16.44 -17.70
C MET A 189 -19.93 -17.25 -18.15
N VAL A 190 -20.07 -18.57 -18.19
CA VAL A 190 -19.06 -19.49 -18.72
C VAL A 190 -19.19 -19.56 -20.25
N PHE A 191 -18.84 -18.50 -20.98
CA PHE A 191 -18.63 -18.56 -22.43
C PHE A 191 -17.57 -17.53 -22.87
N GLY A 192 -16.58 -18.01 -23.64
CA GLY A 192 -15.32 -17.32 -23.94
C GLY A 192 -15.46 -15.98 -24.66
N GLU A 193 -14.63 -15.03 -24.23
CA GLU A 193 -14.15 -13.75 -24.85
C GLU A 193 -15.08 -12.88 -25.74
N SER A 194 -16.33 -13.25 -26.08
CA SER A 194 -17.08 -12.60 -27.17
C SER A 194 -18.30 -11.75 -26.75
N LEU A 195 -18.80 -11.85 -25.51
CA LEU A 195 -19.99 -11.09 -25.08
C LEU A 195 -19.69 -9.83 -24.27
N VAL A 196 -18.40 -9.51 -24.11
CA VAL A 196 -17.94 -8.24 -23.52
C VAL A 196 -17.82 -7.15 -24.60
N GLY A 197 -17.79 -7.52 -25.89
CA GLY A 197 -17.68 -6.58 -27.01
C GLY A 197 -18.97 -5.79 -27.30
N LEU A 198 -20.16 -6.31 -26.97
CA LEU A 198 -21.43 -5.72 -27.39
C LEU A 198 -21.85 -4.48 -26.58
N VAL A 199 -21.36 -4.33 -25.34
CA VAL A 199 -21.56 -3.12 -24.50
C VAL A 199 -20.35 -2.17 -24.56
N LYS A 200 -19.27 -2.58 -25.23
CA LYS A 200 -17.99 -1.84 -25.28
C LYS A 200 -17.70 -1.16 -26.61
N SER A 201 -18.34 -1.57 -27.70
CA SER A 201 -18.00 -1.18 -29.08
C SER A 201 -18.36 0.26 -29.50
N THR A 202 -18.74 1.15 -28.58
CA THR A 202 -19.05 2.56 -28.92
C THR A 202 -18.55 3.62 -27.93
N LEU A 203 -17.78 3.27 -26.89
CA LEU A 203 -17.55 4.17 -25.74
C LEU A 203 -16.09 4.45 -25.34
N TYR A 204 -15.08 3.78 -25.91
CA TYR A 204 -13.72 3.79 -25.34
C TYR A 204 -12.56 4.19 -26.27
N LYS A 205 -12.81 4.63 -27.52
CA LYS A 205 -11.74 5.24 -28.33
C LYS A 205 -11.61 6.71 -27.96
N ASP A 206 -10.45 7.09 -27.42
CA ASP A 206 -10.04 8.47 -27.11
C ASP A 206 -10.94 9.27 -26.15
N ARG A 207 -11.88 8.65 -25.42
CA ARG A 207 -12.80 9.36 -24.50
C ARG A 207 -12.09 10.16 -23.39
N TYR A 208 -10.92 9.67 -22.95
CA TYR A 208 -10.10 10.32 -21.93
C TYR A 208 -8.92 11.09 -22.52
N LEU A 209 -8.81 11.16 -23.85
CA LEU A 209 -7.74 11.90 -24.50
C LEU A 209 -7.88 13.39 -24.15
N GLU A 210 -6.92 13.88 -23.38
CA GLU A 210 -6.73 15.29 -23.12
C GLU A 210 -5.61 15.77 -24.04
N SER A 211 -5.80 16.92 -24.67
CA SER A 211 -4.79 17.54 -25.53
C SER A 211 -4.91 19.05 -25.41
N GLY A 212 -4.14 19.62 -24.50
CA GLY A 212 -4.06 21.05 -24.26
C GLY A 212 -3.49 21.84 -25.43
N ALA A 213 -3.96 23.07 -25.58
CA ALA A 213 -3.38 24.02 -26.53
C ALA A 213 -2.04 24.54 -26.01
N VAL A 214 -1.09 24.72 -26.93
CA VAL A 214 0.14 25.49 -26.69
C VAL A 214 -0.20 26.98 -26.78
N LEU A 215 0.29 27.77 -25.84
CA LEU A 215 0.02 29.20 -25.70
C LEU A 215 1.29 30.00 -26.02
N ASP A 216 1.25 30.79 -27.08
CA ASP A 216 2.39 31.61 -27.50
C ASP A 216 2.57 32.84 -26.59
N GLY A 217 3.77 33.05 -26.08
CA GLY A 217 4.16 34.26 -25.33
C GLY A 217 3.50 34.43 -23.95
N ALA A 218 2.93 33.36 -23.38
CA ALA A 218 2.33 33.40 -22.05
C ALA A 218 3.40 33.32 -20.93
N ASP A 219 3.13 33.97 -19.79
CA ASP A 219 3.90 33.83 -18.56
C ASP A 219 3.39 32.61 -17.77
N PRO A 220 4.25 31.60 -17.48
CA PRO A 220 3.86 30.40 -16.74
C PRO A 220 3.75 30.60 -15.22
N GLY A 221 4.18 31.74 -14.69
CA GLY A 221 4.24 31.98 -13.25
C GLY A 221 5.40 31.26 -12.55
N ARG A 222 5.23 30.95 -11.26
CA ARG A 222 6.33 30.52 -10.38
C ARG A 222 6.54 29.00 -10.36
N ALA A 223 7.51 28.52 -11.14
CA ALA A 223 7.98 27.14 -11.05
C ALA A 223 8.90 26.88 -9.83
N ALA A 224 8.89 25.65 -9.33
CA ALA A 224 9.77 25.12 -8.31
C ALA A 224 11.12 24.69 -8.92
N ALA A 225 11.97 25.66 -9.25
CA ALA A 225 13.24 25.45 -9.96
C ALA A 225 14.17 24.39 -9.33
N ALA A 226 14.10 24.19 -8.01
CA ALA A 226 14.90 23.20 -7.29
C ALA A 226 14.64 21.74 -7.72
N LEU A 227 13.48 21.44 -8.32
CA LEU A 227 13.16 20.12 -8.85
C LEU A 227 13.65 19.92 -10.30
N GLY A 228 14.22 20.97 -10.89
CA GLY A 228 14.57 21.02 -12.31
C GLY A 228 13.33 21.00 -13.20
N ARG A 229 13.52 20.52 -14.43
CA ARG A 229 12.46 20.39 -15.44
C ARG A 229 12.69 19.13 -16.27
N ALA A 230 11.64 18.65 -16.94
CA ALA A 230 11.77 17.58 -17.91
C ALA A 230 12.71 17.99 -19.06
N ARG A 231 13.42 17.03 -19.64
CA ARG A 231 14.28 17.25 -20.80
C ARG A 231 13.46 17.31 -22.09
N LEU A 232 13.13 18.53 -22.51
CA LEU A 232 12.35 18.81 -23.70
C LEU A 232 13.21 19.51 -24.78
N ALA A 233 12.74 19.48 -26.03
CA ALA A 233 13.34 20.24 -27.13
C ALA A 233 13.13 21.75 -26.94
N ASP A 234 11.96 22.11 -26.42
CA ASP A 234 11.54 23.44 -26.06
C ASP A 234 10.52 23.35 -24.90
N HIS A 235 10.26 24.47 -24.24
CA HIS A 235 9.41 24.58 -23.06
C HIS A 235 8.27 25.57 -23.30
N PRO A 236 7.33 25.27 -24.21
CA PRO A 236 6.19 26.15 -24.43
C PRO A 236 5.25 26.13 -23.22
N VAL A 237 4.44 27.19 -23.09
CA VAL A 237 3.33 27.21 -22.14
C VAL A 237 2.15 26.44 -22.72
N MET A 238 1.48 25.65 -21.89
CA MET A 238 0.29 24.88 -22.27
C MET A 238 -0.89 25.17 -21.34
N TYR A 239 -2.08 25.08 -21.91
CA TYR A 239 -3.31 24.91 -21.15
C TYR A 239 -3.43 23.45 -20.69
N THR A 240 -3.80 23.23 -19.43
CA THR A 240 -4.09 21.90 -18.89
C THR A 240 -5.50 21.85 -18.30
N THR A 241 -6.10 20.66 -18.27
CA THR A 241 -7.37 20.40 -17.56
C THR A 241 -7.16 19.86 -16.14
N MET A 242 -5.93 20.00 -15.62
CA MET A 242 -5.59 19.62 -14.26
C MET A 242 -6.38 20.47 -13.25
N THR A 243 -6.88 19.83 -12.20
CA THR A 243 -7.78 20.49 -11.23
C THR A 243 -7.10 20.95 -9.94
N PHE A 244 -5.77 21.06 -9.92
CA PHE A 244 -5.03 21.55 -8.75
C PHE A 244 -4.80 23.05 -8.81
N ASP A 245 -5.03 23.74 -7.71
CA ASP A 245 -4.56 25.11 -7.53
C ASP A 245 -3.04 25.13 -7.33
N LEU A 246 -2.35 26.06 -7.99
CA LEU A 246 -0.89 26.15 -8.02
C LEU A 246 -0.40 27.43 -7.36
N VAL A 247 0.69 27.35 -6.60
CA VAL A 247 1.27 28.51 -5.92
C VAL A 247 1.94 29.46 -6.92
N GLY A 248 1.31 30.61 -7.17
CA GLY A 248 1.85 31.64 -8.07
C GLY A 248 1.86 31.24 -9.55
N ALA A 249 0.99 30.30 -9.94
CA ALA A 249 0.80 29.84 -11.32
C ALA A 249 -0.67 29.41 -11.51
N SER A 250 -1.04 29.00 -12.72
CA SER A 250 -2.38 28.48 -13.02
C SER A 250 -2.27 27.24 -13.93
N PRO A 251 -3.11 26.21 -13.73
CA PRO A 251 -3.22 25.08 -14.65
C PRO A 251 -3.50 25.49 -16.11
N GLU A 252 -4.08 26.67 -16.34
CA GLU A 252 -4.35 27.18 -17.67
C GLU A 252 -3.09 27.66 -18.41
N ARG A 253 -1.98 27.87 -17.71
CA ARG A 253 -0.73 28.42 -18.23
C ARG A 253 0.48 27.78 -17.54
N MET A 254 0.74 26.52 -17.84
CA MET A 254 1.91 25.81 -17.30
C MET A 254 3.00 25.70 -18.37
N GLU A 255 4.23 26.11 -18.07
CA GLU A 255 5.40 25.73 -18.88
C GLU A 255 5.56 24.21 -18.89
N MET A 256 5.64 23.61 -20.08
CA MET A 256 5.76 22.17 -20.21
C MET A 256 7.02 21.62 -19.54
N GLY A 257 6.84 20.58 -18.72
CA GLY A 257 7.91 19.89 -18.02
C GLY A 257 8.41 20.58 -16.75
N ALA A 258 7.92 21.76 -16.41
CA ALA A 258 8.25 22.46 -15.17
C ALA A 258 7.38 21.98 -13.99
N TRP A 259 7.97 21.95 -12.80
CA TRP A 259 7.25 21.59 -11.56
C TRP A 259 6.68 22.82 -10.88
N TYR A 260 5.44 22.74 -10.40
CA TYR A 260 4.74 23.81 -9.67
C TYR A 260 4.28 23.29 -8.33
N ALA A 261 4.46 24.06 -7.25
CA ALA A 261 3.96 23.66 -5.94
C ALA A 261 2.43 23.71 -5.91
N VAL A 262 1.81 22.68 -5.34
CA VAL A 262 0.35 22.61 -5.17
C VAL A 262 -0.07 23.41 -3.94
N GLU A 263 -1.05 24.29 -4.09
CA GLU A 263 -1.53 25.15 -3.02
C GLU A 263 -2.17 24.34 -1.88
N GLY A 264 -1.80 24.65 -0.64
CA GLY A 264 -2.30 23.92 0.55
C GLY A 264 -1.72 22.52 0.73
N ALA A 265 -0.76 22.10 -0.10
CA ALA A 265 -0.15 20.78 -0.06
C ALA A 265 1.40 20.83 -0.07
N PRO A 266 2.03 21.22 1.05
CA PRO A 266 3.50 21.28 1.16
C PRO A 266 4.17 19.97 0.78
N GLY A 267 5.24 20.03 -0.01
CA GLY A 267 5.98 18.86 -0.49
C GLY A 267 5.33 18.15 -1.69
N ILE A 268 4.20 18.64 -2.21
CA ILE A 268 3.50 18.09 -3.38
C ILE A 268 3.58 19.08 -4.55
N TYR A 269 3.93 18.56 -5.71
CA TYR A 269 4.17 19.35 -6.92
C TYR A 269 3.43 18.76 -8.12
N ALA A 270 3.04 19.61 -9.05
CA ALA A 270 2.38 19.25 -10.30
C ALA A 270 3.25 19.59 -11.50
N SER A 271 3.17 18.79 -12.55
CA SER A 271 3.79 19.06 -13.85
C SER A 271 2.93 18.51 -14.98
N ALA A 272 3.09 19.05 -16.19
CA ALA A 272 2.42 18.60 -17.38
C ALA A 272 3.34 18.66 -18.60
N LEU A 273 3.17 17.75 -19.55
CA LEU A 273 3.82 17.83 -20.86
C LEU A 273 3.05 17.03 -21.92
N GLN A 274 3.43 17.22 -23.19
CA GLN A 274 3.06 16.36 -24.30
C GLN A 274 4.29 15.57 -24.79
N PRO A 275 4.22 14.23 -24.95
CA PRO A 275 5.39 13.40 -25.24
C PRO A 275 6.19 13.79 -26.50
N ARG A 276 5.55 14.39 -27.51
CA ARG A 276 6.22 14.89 -28.72
C ARG A 276 7.27 15.98 -28.46
N MET A 277 7.17 16.68 -27.33
CA MET A 277 8.05 17.79 -26.97
C MET A 277 9.36 17.32 -26.33
N ILE A 278 9.46 16.03 -25.99
CA ILE A 278 10.65 15.46 -25.37
C ILE A 278 11.88 15.65 -26.28
N ASP A 279 13.04 15.92 -25.66
CA ASP A 279 14.32 16.10 -26.34
C ASP A 279 14.52 15.00 -27.41
N PRO A 280 14.81 15.36 -28.69
CA PRO A 280 14.97 14.40 -29.77
C PRO A 280 16.06 13.35 -29.48
N ALA A 281 17.07 13.67 -28.67
CA ALA A 281 18.10 12.71 -28.25
C ALA A 281 17.54 11.61 -27.34
N ILE A 282 16.46 11.89 -26.59
CA ILE A 282 15.72 10.89 -25.82
C ILE A 282 14.78 10.12 -26.74
N LEU A 283 14.00 10.81 -27.59
CA LEU A 283 13.03 10.16 -28.49
C LEU A 283 13.69 9.21 -29.51
N ARG A 284 14.83 9.63 -30.07
CA ARG A 284 15.61 8.87 -31.06
C ARG A 284 16.70 8.00 -30.43
N GLY A 285 16.91 8.07 -29.11
CA GLY A 285 17.96 7.34 -28.42
C GLY A 285 17.84 5.84 -28.61
N ASP A 286 19.00 5.16 -28.68
CA ASP A 286 19.14 3.82 -29.26
C ASP A 286 18.19 2.77 -28.64
N SER A 287 17.14 2.57 -29.42
CA SER A 287 16.24 1.46 -29.55
C SER A 287 15.36 1.04 -28.38
N GLY A 288 15.58 1.28 -27.09
CA GLY A 288 14.77 0.68 -25.99
C GLY A 288 13.23 0.85 -26.01
N ALA A 289 12.67 1.78 -26.79
CA ALA A 289 11.24 2.05 -26.92
C ALA A 289 10.84 2.31 -28.39
N ASN A 290 9.56 2.09 -28.73
CA ASN A 290 9.03 2.37 -30.07
C ASN A 290 8.90 3.88 -30.30
N ALA A 291 8.84 4.28 -31.58
CA ALA A 291 8.54 5.65 -31.96
C ALA A 291 7.11 6.03 -31.54
N LEU A 292 6.92 7.29 -31.15
CA LEU A 292 5.62 7.81 -30.76
C LEU A 292 4.72 7.98 -31.97
N ASP A 293 3.46 7.57 -31.86
CA ASP A 293 2.46 7.91 -32.86
C ASP A 293 1.92 9.35 -32.69
N ALA A 294 1.14 9.81 -33.67
CA ALA A 294 0.61 11.17 -33.71
C ALA A 294 -0.42 11.47 -32.60
N VAL A 295 -1.02 10.45 -31.98
CA VAL A 295 -2.00 10.59 -30.90
C VAL A 295 -1.28 10.66 -29.56
N GLU A 296 -0.51 9.63 -29.20
CA GLU A 296 0.21 9.60 -27.92
C GLU A 296 1.27 10.70 -27.83
N GLY A 297 1.83 11.14 -28.96
CA GLY A 297 2.73 12.29 -29.01
C GLY A 297 2.05 13.60 -28.57
N ARG A 298 0.74 13.75 -28.77
CA ARG A 298 -0.03 14.95 -28.42
C ARG A 298 -0.85 14.82 -27.15
N ALA A 299 -1.03 13.60 -26.67
CA ALA A 299 -1.79 13.32 -25.46
C ALA A 299 -1.13 13.99 -24.25
N ASP A 300 -1.92 14.73 -23.49
CA ASP A 300 -1.45 15.36 -22.26
C ASP A 300 -1.11 14.30 -21.23
N VAL A 301 0.02 14.52 -20.56
CA VAL A 301 0.47 13.74 -19.42
C VAL A 301 0.55 14.65 -18.21
N TYR A 302 -0.15 14.28 -17.14
CA TYR A 302 -0.16 15.01 -15.88
C TYR A 302 0.60 14.23 -14.83
N LEU A 303 1.52 14.89 -14.15
CA LEU A 303 2.41 14.27 -13.17
C LEU A 303 2.29 14.97 -11.82
N VAL A 304 2.40 14.18 -10.76
CA VAL A 304 2.43 14.66 -9.38
C VAL A 304 3.68 14.14 -8.70
N GLY A 305 4.53 15.06 -8.24
CA GLY A 305 5.74 14.76 -7.49
C GLY A 305 5.51 14.90 -6.00
N PHE A 306 5.95 13.92 -5.22
CA PHE A 306 5.92 13.92 -3.77
C PHE A 306 7.34 13.89 -3.22
N ASP A 307 7.75 14.91 -2.47
CA ASP A 307 9.01 14.91 -1.74
C ASP A 307 8.92 13.98 -0.52
N LEU A 308 9.54 12.80 -0.62
CA LEU A 308 9.42 11.76 0.40
C LEU A 308 10.12 12.12 1.73
N SER A 309 10.87 13.23 1.79
CA SER A 309 11.33 13.78 3.07
C SER A 309 10.17 14.28 3.94
N HIS A 310 9.02 14.62 3.35
CA HIS A 310 7.82 15.06 4.05
C HIS A 310 6.82 13.93 4.33
N PHE A 311 6.96 12.79 3.65
CA PHE A 311 5.94 11.76 3.64
C PHE A 311 6.45 10.39 4.06
N GLU A 312 5.55 9.64 4.68
CA GLU A 312 5.59 8.20 4.69
C GLU A 312 4.66 7.71 3.60
N ILE A 313 5.00 6.59 2.97
CA ILE A 313 4.12 5.96 1.98
C ILE A 313 3.67 4.61 2.51
N GLY A 314 2.51 4.12 2.09
CA GLY A 314 2.05 2.76 2.34
C GLY A 314 1.26 2.20 1.17
N TYR A 315 0.90 0.93 1.30
CA TYR A 315 0.05 0.20 0.37
C TYR A 315 -0.96 -0.63 1.16
N GLU A 316 -2.20 -0.66 0.71
CA GLU A 316 -3.28 -1.48 1.26
C GLU A 316 -4.01 -2.21 0.13
N THR A 317 -4.51 -3.41 0.45
CA THR A 317 -5.43 -4.13 -0.43
C THR A 317 -6.84 -3.59 -0.29
N GLY A 318 -7.60 -3.64 -1.38
CA GLY A 318 -9.05 -3.47 -1.37
C GLY A 318 -9.75 -4.56 -0.56
N THR A 319 -11.05 -4.41 -0.34
CA THR A 319 -11.86 -5.48 0.27
C THR A 319 -11.89 -6.77 -0.55
N GLU A 320 -11.47 -6.71 -1.81
CA GLU A 320 -11.46 -7.85 -2.74
C GLU A 320 -10.18 -7.93 -3.57
N HIS A 321 -9.73 -6.80 -4.14
CA HIS A 321 -8.59 -6.77 -5.05
C HIS A 321 -7.29 -6.32 -4.36
N PRO A 322 -6.14 -6.93 -4.69
CA PRO A 322 -5.97 -8.00 -5.66
C PRO A 322 -6.39 -9.32 -5.01
N ARG A 323 -7.21 -10.12 -5.72
CA ARG A 323 -7.58 -11.46 -5.25
C ARG A 323 -6.34 -12.36 -5.13
N LEU A 324 -6.50 -13.54 -4.52
CA LEU A 324 -5.40 -14.45 -4.19
C LEU A 324 -5.45 -15.77 -4.97
N ASP A 325 -6.52 -15.99 -5.73
CA ASP A 325 -6.71 -17.15 -6.59
C ASP A 325 -5.85 -17.09 -7.86
N TRP A 326 -5.98 -18.11 -8.70
CA TRP A 326 -5.26 -18.16 -9.97
C TRP A 326 -5.82 -17.17 -11.00
N SER A 327 -4.95 -16.32 -11.55
CA SER A 327 -5.24 -15.62 -12.80
C SER A 327 -5.57 -16.63 -13.91
N PRO A 328 -6.48 -16.32 -14.83
CA PRO A 328 -6.72 -17.16 -16.00
C PRO A 328 -5.59 -17.10 -17.03
N ARG A 329 -4.63 -16.17 -16.88
CA ARG A 329 -3.61 -15.89 -17.89
C ARG A 329 -2.50 -16.95 -18.02
N PRO A 330 -1.90 -17.45 -16.92
CA PRO A 330 -0.84 -18.44 -17.03
C PRO A 330 -1.35 -19.75 -17.62
N SER A 331 -0.48 -20.43 -18.38
CA SER A 331 -0.79 -21.70 -19.03
C SER A 331 0.37 -22.70 -18.88
N GLY A 332 0.11 -23.97 -19.18
CA GLY A 332 1.09 -25.04 -19.05
C GLY A 332 1.64 -25.15 -17.62
N ALA A 333 2.96 -25.28 -17.48
CA ALA A 333 3.65 -25.40 -16.19
C ALA A 333 3.54 -24.15 -15.29
N GLY A 334 3.10 -23.01 -15.84
CA GLY A 334 2.87 -21.79 -15.07
C GLY A 334 1.61 -21.83 -14.20
N ARG A 335 0.79 -22.88 -14.31
CA ARG A 335 -0.43 -23.02 -13.51
C ARG A 335 -0.58 -24.43 -12.96
N ASN A 336 -0.78 -24.54 -11.66
CA ASN A 336 -1.05 -25.81 -11.00
C ASN A 336 -2.45 -25.83 -10.38
N TRP A 337 -3.34 -26.63 -10.97
CA TRP A 337 -4.73 -26.79 -10.54
C TRP A 337 -4.90 -27.65 -9.28
N SER A 338 -3.85 -28.34 -8.81
CA SER A 338 -3.92 -29.12 -7.57
C SER A 338 -3.90 -28.25 -6.30
N ILE A 339 -3.62 -26.95 -6.44
CA ILE A 339 -3.63 -25.97 -5.34
C ILE A 339 -4.58 -24.81 -5.66
N PRO A 340 -5.24 -24.23 -4.65
CA PRO A 340 -6.34 -23.26 -4.86
C PRO A 340 -5.88 -21.92 -5.47
N GLY A 341 -4.63 -21.51 -5.26
CA GLY A 341 -4.03 -20.32 -5.84
C GLY A 341 -2.52 -20.48 -5.99
N PRO A 342 -1.80 -19.53 -6.61
CA PRO A 342 -0.37 -19.63 -6.88
C PRO A 342 0.50 -19.77 -5.62
N ASP A 343 0.00 -19.29 -4.48
CA ASP A 343 0.70 -19.38 -3.19
C ASP A 343 0.13 -20.49 -2.28
N GLY A 344 -0.75 -21.34 -2.81
CA GLY A 344 -1.38 -22.46 -2.08
C GLY A 344 -2.66 -22.11 -1.33
N PHE A 345 -3.16 -20.88 -1.45
CA PHE A 345 -4.44 -20.39 -0.96
C PHE A 345 -5.08 -19.46 -2.00
N ALA A 346 -6.41 -19.33 -1.97
CA ALA A 346 -7.18 -18.46 -2.87
C ALA A 346 -7.93 -17.33 -2.14
N ARG A 347 -7.89 -17.33 -0.81
CA ARG A 347 -8.65 -16.41 0.05
C ARG A 347 -7.74 -15.87 1.16
N PRO A 348 -8.02 -14.65 1.66
CA PRO A 348 -7.18 -14.04 2.68
C PRO A 348 -7.46 -14.60 4.09
N ASP A 349 -8.55 -15.35 4.27
CA ASP A 349 -8.99 -15.83 5.58
C ASP A 349 -7.86 -16.53 6.37
N PRO A 350 -7.70 -16.21 7.67
CA PRO A 350 -8.54 -15.33 8.50
C PRO A 350 -8.15 -13.84 8.45
N LEU A 351 -7.27 -13.42 7.55
CA LEU A 351 -6.89 -12.02 7.38
C LEU A 351 -8.02 -11.25 6.70
N VAL A 352 -8.20 -10.01 7.12
CA VAL A 352 -9.33 -9.16 6.74
C VAL A 352 -8.84 -7.92 6.00
N PRO A 353 -8.88 -7.91 4.65
CA PRO A 353 -8.73 -6.70 3.86
C PRO A 353 -9.88 -5.72 4.10
N THR A 354 -9.57 -4.44 4.28
CA THR A 354 -10.59 -3.40 4.60
C THR A 354 -10.82 -2.43 3.45
N GLY A 355 -9.88 -2.30 2.51
CA GLY A 355 -10.00 -1.37 1.39
C GLY A 355 -10.08 0.10 1.78
N MET A 356 -9.60 0.46 2.97
CA MET A 356 -9.50 1.83 3.44
C MET A 356 -8.39 1.97 4.48
N LEU A 357 -7.96 3.20 4.72
CA LEU A 357 -7.03 3.57 5.79
C LEU A 357 -7.68 3.40 7.16
N ASN A 358 -6.86 3.04 8.16
CA ASN A 358 -7.32 3.13 9.54
C ASN A 358 -7.50 4.62 9.95
N PRO A 359 -8.33 4.90 10.97
CA PRO A 359 -8.63 6.27 11.39
C PRO A 359 -7.40 7.13 11.73
N ASP A 360 -6.37 6.56 12.34
CA ASP A 360 -5.16 7.29 12.74
C ASP A 360 -4.35 7.73 11.52
N GLN A 361 -4.25 6.87 10.51
CA GLN A 361 -3.62 7.19 9.23
C GLN A 361 -4.44 8.20 8.43
N ALA A 362 -5.77 8.06 8.43
CA ALA A 362 -6.67 8.96 7.73
C ALA A 362 -6.52 10.43 8.19
N ALA A 363 -6.21 10.67 9.47
CA ALA A 363 -5.98 12.02 9.99
C ALA A 363 -4.74 12.71 9.39
N ARG A 364 -3.76 11.94 8.89
CA ARG A 364 -2.50 12.45 8.35
C ARG A 364 -2.36 12.24 6.84
N VAL A 365 -3.36 11.68 6.19
CA VAL A 365 -3.30 11.34 4.77
C VAL A 365 -3.10 12.59 3.91
N ALA A 366 -2.10 12.55 3.03
CA ALA A 366 -1.75 13.60 2.08
C ALA A 366 -2.25 13.27 0.68
N ALA A 367 -2.20 11.99 0.30
CA ALA A 367 -2.65 11.54 -1.01
C ALA A 367 -3.00 10.05 -0.99
N THR A 368 -3.83 9.65 -1.95
CA THR A 368 -4.07 8.24 -2.31
C THR A 368 -4.10 8.12 -3.82
N PHE A 369 -3.58 7.02 -4.35
CA PHE A 369 -3.75 6.68 -5.75
C PHE A 369 -3.86 5.18 -5.93
N THR A 370 -4.62 4.75 -6.94
CA THR A 370 -4.80 3.32 -7.20
C THR A 370 -3.51 2.67 -7.64
N GLY A 371 -3.31 1.46 -7.14
CA GLY A 371 -2.03 0.77 -7.26
C GLY A 371 -1.98 -0.19 -8.43
N GLY A 372 -2.08 -1.47 -8.11
CA GLY A 372 -1.72 -2.53 -9.04
C GLY A 372 -2.90 -3.21 -9.71
N PHE A 373 -2.57 -4.21 -10.52
CA PHE A 373 -3.55 -4.94 -11.31
C PHE A 373 -4.37 -5.89 -10.44
N LYS A 374 -5.66 -6.04 -10.77
CA LYS A 374 -6.48 -7.16 -10.27
C LYS A 374 -5.82 -8.50 -10.61
N ARG A 375 -6.13 -9.54 -9.84
CA ARG A 375 -5.52 -10.87 -9.99
C ARG A 375 -5.70 -11.43 -11.41
N GLU A 376 -6.83 -11.17 -12.06
CA GLU A 376 -7.12 -11.66 -13.41
C GLU A 376 -6.15 -11.11 -14.45
N HIS A 377 -5.53 -9.97 -14.17
CA HIS A 377 -4.59 -9.28 -15.06
C HIS A 377 -3.16 -9.23 -14.52
N GLY A 378 -2.99 -9.46 -13.22
CA GLY A 378 -1.71 -9.47 -12.53
C GLY A 378 -0.92 -10.76 -12.67
N ALA A 379 -0.84 -11.32 -13.88
CA ALA A 379 0.01 -12.46 -14.22
C ALA A 379 0.30 -12.47 -15.74
N PHE A 380 1.34 -13.19 -16.15
CA PHE A 380 1.75 -13.24 -17.55
C PHE A 380 0.88 -14.18 -18.36
N ARG A 381 0.39 -13.71 -19.52
CA ARG A 381 -0.33 -14.54 -20.50
C ARG A 381 0.61 -15.22 -21.50
N PHE A 382 1.75 -14.58 -21.79
CA PHE A 382 2.69 -15.00 -22.83
C PHE A 382 4.14 -14.88 -22.37
N GLY A 383 5.05 -15.53 -23.13
CA GLY A 383 6.47 -15.54 -22.84
C GLY A 383 6.88 -16.49 -21.71
N GLU A 384 8.16 -16.49 -21.37
CA GLU A 384 8.74 -17.38 -20.35
C GLU A 384 8.09 -17.20 -18.98
N MET A 385 7.78 -15.96 -18.59
CA MET A 385 7.17 -15.66 -17.30
C MET A 385 5.76 -16.24 -17.16
N ALA A 386 5.06 -16.56 -18.26
CA ALA A 386 3.73 -17.18 -18.23
C ALA A 386 3.77 -18.68 -17.91
N THR A 387 4.91 -19.35 -18.06
CA THR A 387 5.07 -20.80 -17.91
C THR A 387 5.95 -21.20 -16.71
N THR A 388 6.55 -20.23 -16.04
CA THR A 388 7.47 -20.41 -14.90
C THR A 388 6.97 -19.66 -13.68
N ASN A 389 7.46 -20.02 -12.48
CA ASN A 389 7.13 -19.37 -11.20
C ASN A 389 5.63 -19.05 -11.03
N HIS A 390 4.77 -20.04 -11.30
CA HIS A 390 3.32 -19.88 -11.22
C HIS A 390 2.79 -18.74 -12.10
N GLY A 391 3.39 -18.49 -13.26
CA GLY A 391 2.95 -17.45 -14.19
C GLY A 391 3.34 -16.02 -13.78
N HIS A 392 4.29 -15.90 -12.84
CA HIS A 392 4.75 -14.62 -12.29
C HIS A 392 3.58 -13.73 -11.88
N HIS A 393 2.72 -14.26 -11.01
CA HIS A 393 1.67 -13.45 -10.42
C HIS A 393 2.27 -12.26 -9.70
N TYR A 394 1.66 -11.09 -9.83
CA TYR A 394 2.21 -9.88 -9.27
C TYR A 394 2.09 -9.91 -7.74
N GLY A 395 3.24 -10.07 -7.09
CA GLY A 395 3.34 -10.22 -5.65
C GLY A 395 3.01 -8.95 -4.88
N PHE A 396 2.65 -9.13 -3.61
CA PHE A 396 2.46 -8.02 -2.68
C PHE A 396 2.56 -8.41 -1.20
N VAL A 397 3.07 -7.47 -0.43
CA VAL A 397 3.28 -7.52 1.02
C VAL A 397 2.58 -6.31 1.63
N VAL A 398 1.84 -6.52 2.73
CA VAL A 398 1.10 -5.48 3.46
C VAL A 398 1.41 -5.63 4.94
N HIS A 399 1.83 -4.56 5.63
CA HIS A 399 2.23 -4.60 7.04
C HIS A 399 3.21 -5.75 7.38
N GLY A 400 4.16 -6.02 6.48
CA GLY A 400 5.14 -7.09 6.56
C GLY A 400 4.58 -8.51 6.40
N THR A 401 3.29 -8.63 6.07
CA THR A 401 2.60 -9.88 5.79
C THR A 401 2.59 -10.14 4.29
N VAL A 402 3.13 -11.28 3.87
CA VAL A 402 3.18 -11.67 2.46
C VAL A 402 1.83 -12.25 2.06
N LEU A 403 1.06 -11.52 1.26
CA LEU A 403 -0.23 -11.99 0.77
C LEU A 403 -0.10 -12.65 -0.60
N SER A 404 0.88 -12.25 -1.41
CA SER A 404 1.29 -12.98 -2.61
C SER A 404 2.79 -12.87 -2.82
N ARG A 405 3.43 -13.96 -3.23
CA ARG A 405 4.90 -14.04 -3.35
C ARG A 405 5.45 -12.99 -4.30
N LEU A 406 6.57 -12.36 -3.91
CA LEU A 406 7.35 -11.50 -4.79
C LEU A 406 8.19 -12.39 -5.73
N HIS A 407 8.05 -12.18 -7.03
CA HIS A 407 8.72 -12.96 -8.05
C HIS A 407 9.90 -12.20 -8.69
N PRO A 408 11.01 -12.89 -9.01
CA PRO A 408 12.12 -12.30 -9.75
C PRO A 408 11.71 -11.68 -11.09
N GLY A 409 12.45 -10.68 -11.54
CA GLY A 409 12.25 -10.02 -12.84
C GLY A 409 11.09 -9.03 -12.89
N LEU A 410 10.31 -8.88 -11.81
CA LEU A 410 9.17 -7.97 -11.77
C LEU A 410 9.50 -6.62 -11.12
N ALA A 411 8.99 -5.55 -11.72
CA ALA A 411 9.09 -4.21 -11.17
C ALA A 411 8.35 -4.13 -9.84
N THR A 412 9.07 -3.73 -8.80
CA THR A 412 8.62 -3.80 -7.40
C THR A 412 8.85 -2.47 -6.70
N PHE A 413 7.75 -1.88 -6.22
CA PHE A 413 7.79 -0.75 -5.31
C PHE A 413 7.71 -1.25 -3.88
N HIS A 414 8.66 -0.86 -3.01
CA HIS A 414 8.75 -1.38 -1.66
C HIS A 414 9.15 -0.31 -0.65
N VAL A 415 8.81 -0.58 0.62
CA VAL A 415 9.28 0.18 1.77
C VAL A 415 9.72 -0.75 2.88
N LEU A 416 10.85 -0.40 3.47
CA LEU A 416 11.44 -1.12 4.59
C LEU A 416 10.88 -0.60 5.92
N ALA A 417 11.11 -1.36 6.98
CA ALA A 417 10.64 -1.05 8.33
C ALA A 417 11.22 0.27 8.88
N ASP A 418 12.41 0.66 8.43
CA ASP A 418 13.05 1.94 8.75
C ASP A 418 12.47 3.14 7.98
N GLY A 419 11.59 2.89 7.01
CA GLY A 419 10.98 3.90 6.15
C GLY A 419 11.74 4.18 4.86
N THR A 420 12.83 3.46 4.57
CA THR A 420 13.53 3.51 3.28
C THR A 420 12.59 3.09 2.17
N VAL A 421 12.51 3.92 1.12
CA VAL A 421 11.64 3.73 -0.03
C VAL A 421 12.48 3.35 -1.25
N GLY A 422 12.10 2.28 -1.95
CA GLY A 422 12.84 1.81 -3.12
C GLY A 422 11.92 1.27 -4.20
N MET A 423 12.37 1.39 -5.45
CA MET A 423 11.71 0.82 -6.63
C MET A 423 12.78 0.14 -7.47
N THR A 424 12.59 -1.15 -7.75
CA THR A 424 13.61 -1.98 -8.43
C THR A 424 12.98 -3.15 -9.18
N THR A 425 13.75 -3.79 -10.04
CA THR A 425 13.41 -5.12 -10.55
C THR A 425 13.76 -6.11 -9.44
N TRP A 426 12.78 -6.91 -9.01
CA TRP A 426 13.01 -7.87 -7.94
C TRP A 426 14.02 -8.93 -8.36
N ASP A 427 15.04 -9.13 -7.54
CA ASP A 427 16.05 -10.15 -7.69
C ASP A 427 16.38 -10.69 -6.30
N GLU A 428 16.20 -12.00 -6.08
CA GLU A 428 16.39 -12.61 -4.77
C GLU A 428 17.81 -12.44 -4.21
N ALA A 429 18.82 -12.24 -5.08
CA ALA A 429 20.20 -12.05 -4.65
C ALA A 429 20.48 -10.64 -4.11
N THR A 430 19.75 -9.63 -4.58
CA THR A 430 20.01 -8.21 -4.29
C THR A 430 18.84 -7.51 -3.60
N ALA A 431 17.68 -8.17 -3.52
CA ALA A 431 16.49 -7.64 -2.88
C ALA A 431 16.71 -7.39 -1.37
N PRO A 432 16.04 -6.38 -0.80
CA PRO A 432 16.03 -6.19 0.64
C PRO A 432 15.54 -7.44 1.38
N PRO A 433 16.03 -7.70 2.61
CA PRO A 433 15.58 -8.84 3.40
C PRO A 433 14.06 -8.82 3.60
N MET A 434 13.38 -9.93 3.29
CA MET A 434 11.92 -10.04 3.43
C MET A 434 11.40 -9.68 4.83
N ARG A 435 12.21 -9.89 5.88
CA ARG A 435 11.86 -9.56 7.27
C ARG A 435 11.77 -8.04 7.51
N GLU A 436 12.49 -7.25 6.72
CA GLU A 436 12.58 -5.79 6.81
C GLU A 436 11.54 -5.12 5.92
N LEU A 437 10.87 -5.84 5.00
CA LEU A 437 9.79 -5.28 4.21
C LEU A 437 8.57 -4.96 5.08
N ARG A 438 8.12 -3.70 5.03
CA ARG A 438 6.81 -3.30 5.57
C ARG A 438 5.73 -3.40 4.50
N PHE A 439 6.04 -3.04 3.26
CA PHE A 439 5.20 -3.37 2.13
C PHE A 439 6.02 -3.52 0.86
N ALA A 440 5.45 -4.23 -0.10
CA ALA A 440 5.95 -4.35 -1.45
C ALA A 440 4.79 -4.59 -2.40
N ARG A 441 4.85 -4.04 -3.60
CA ARG A 441 3.87 -4.28 -4.65
C ARG A 441 4.58 -4.40 -5.99
N GLN A 442 4.38 -5.53 -6.67
CA GLN A 442 4.91 -5.73 -8.01
C GLN A 442 3.86 -5.35 -9.05
N ASN A 443 4.27 -4.78 -10.18
CA ASN A 443 3.42 -4.65 -11.37
C ASN A 443 4.27 -4.89 -12.62
N GLY A 444 4.13 -6.06 -13.22
CA GLY A 444 4.76 -6.38 -14.51
C GLY A 444 6.26 -6.11 -14.52
N VAL A 445 6.74 -5.55 -15.62
CA VAL A 445 8.17 -5.32 -15.88
C VAL A 445 8.48 -3.82 -15.86
N ALA A 446 9.76 -3.48 -15.74
CA ALA A 446 10.20 -2.09 -15.67
C ALA A 446 9.79 -1.28 -16.92
N LEU A 447 9.31 -0.06 -16.72
CA LEU A 447 9.19 0.94 -17.79
C LEU A 447 10.53 1.63 -18.05
N VAL A 448 11.26 1.94 -16.98
CA VAL A 448 12.55 2.62 -17.02
C VAL A 448 13.46 2.03 -15.94
N VAL A 449 14.74 1.93 -16.24
CA VAL A 449 15.81 1.59 -15.31
C VAL A 449 16.97 2.57 -15.47
N ARG A 450 17.80 2.70 -14.43
CA ARG A 450 19.09 3.38 -14.51
C ARG A 450 20.09 2.45 -15.17
N ASP A 451 20.70 2.89 -16.25
CA ASP A 451 21.85 2.22 -16.84
C ASP A 451 23.04 2.34 -15.86
N PRO A 452 23.58 1.21 -15.34
CA PRO A 452 24.67 1.25 -14.38
C PRO A 452 25.99 1.75 -14.97
N GLU A 453 26.20 1.66 -16.29
CA GLU A 453 27.44 2.10 -16.94
C GLU A 453 27.42 3.60 -17.21
N THR A 454 26.30 4.11 -17.73
CA THR A 454 26.18 5.51 -18.14
C THR A 454 25.51 6.42 -17.12
N GLY A 455 24.86 5.84 -16.10
CA GLY A 455 24.02 6.57 -15.14
C GLY A 455 22.76 7.17 -15.76
N ARG A 456 22.44 6.84 -17.02
CA ARG A 456 21.29 7.43 -17.72
C ARG A 456 20.02 6.65 -17.46
N SER A 457 18.90 7.37 -17.40
CA SER A 457 17.57 6.76 -17.45
C SER A 457 17.33 6.14 -18.84
N VAL A 458 17.08 4.83 -18.91
CA VAL A 458 16.85 4.08 -20.17
C VAL A 458 15.56 3.25 -20.09
N PRO A 459 14.88 2.97 -21.23
CA PRO A 459 13.68 2.13 -21.21
C PRO A 459 14.00 0.71 -20.71
N GLY A 460 13.04 0.11 -20.02
CA GLY A 460 13.16 -1.29 -19.58
C GLY A 460 13.29 -2.26 -20.78
N PRO A 461 13.98 -3.41 -20.61
CA PRO A 461 14.31 -4.31 -21.73
C PRO A 461 13.09 -4.84 -22.52
N LEU A 462 11.94 -4.92 -21.86
CA LEU A 462 10.71 -5.48 -22.41
C LEU A 462 9.71 -4.41 -22.88
N VAL A 463 10.03 -3.12 -22.81
CA VAL A 463 9.12 -2.01 -23.19
C VAL A 463 8.60 -2.11 -24.62
N ARG A 464 9.43 -2.53 -25.58
CA ARG A 464 9.01 -2.74 -26.97
C ARG A 464 8.26 -4.04 -27.22
N GLN A 465 8.32 -4.97 -26.27
CA GLN A 465 7.86 -6.33 -26.49
C GLN A 465 6.46 -6.49 -25.91
N TRP A 466 5.43 -6.34 -26.75
CA TRP A 466 4.02 -6.38 -26.31
C TRP A 466 3.71 -7.60 -25.43
N LEU A 467 3.90 -8.80 -25.98
CA LEU A 467 3.50 -10.04 -25.29
C LEU A 467 4.43 -10.35 -24.10
N PRO A 468 5.77 -10.41 -24.25
CA PRO A 468 6.68 -10.71 -23.15
C PRO A 468 6.72 -9.63 -22.06
N GLY A 469 6.46 -8.36 -22.39
CA GLY A 469 6.33 -7.29 -21.39
C GLY A 469 5.00 -7.29 -20.65
N ASN A 470 4.10 -8.22 -20.98
CA ASN A 470 2.74 -8.32 -20.47
C ASN A 470 1.97 -7.00 -20.54
N TRP A 471 2.25 -6.20 -21.58
CA TRP A 471 1.64 -4.89 -21.74
C TRP A 471 0.16 -5.08 -22.08
N SER A 472 -0.69 -4.91 -21.08
CA SER A 472 -2.14 -4.98 -21.29
C SER A 472 -2.57 -3.78 -22.14
N GLY A 473 -3.48 -4.01 -23.09
CA GLY A 473 -4.15 -2.97 -23.87
C GLY A 473 -5.50 -2.59 -23.25
N SER A 474 -6.31 -1.84 -23.99
CA SER A 474 -7.70 -1.52 -23.66
C SER A 474 -8.56 -2.79 -23.58
N ALA A 475 -9.85 -2.63 -23.27
CA ALA A 475 -10.79 -3.74 -23.31
C ALA A 475 -10.94 -4.37 -24.71
N GLU A 476 -10.57 -3.63 -25.75
CA GLU A 476 -10.53 -4.02 -27.16
C GLU A 476 -9.13 -4.48 -27.59
N ALA A 477 -8.21 -4.67 -26.62
CA ALA A 477 -6.81 -5.04 -26.82
C ALA A 477 -5.96 -3.98 -27.56
N GLU A 478 -6.41 -2.72 -27.63
CA GLU A 478 -5.64 -1.62 -28.20
C GLU A 478 -4.48 -1.25 -27.25
N LEU A 479 -3.23 -1.24 -27.72
CA LEU A 479 -2.08 -0.98 -26.85
C LEU A 479 -2.08 0.45 -26.28
N ARG A 480 -2.59 1.42 -27.04
CA ARG A 480 -2.74 2.80 -26.60
C ARG A 480 -4.03 2.93 -25.78
N THR A 481 -3.91 3.41 -24.55
CA THR A 481 -5.04 3.52 -23.61
C THR A 481 -4.73 4.52 -22.50
N LEU A 482 -5.72 4.84 -21.67
CA LEU A 482 -5.56 5.55 -20.41
C LEU A 482 -4.66 4.72 -19.48
N ARG A 483 -3.57 5.30 -18.96
CA ARG A 483 -2.60 4.59 -18.11
C ARG A 483 -2.20 5.43 -16.90
N ALA A 484 -1.80 4.76 -15.82
CA ALA A 484 -1.06 5.37 -14.74
C ALA A 484 0.34 4.72 -14.62
N GLY A 485 1.30 5.47 -14.09
CA GLY A 485 2.64 4.98 -13.79
C GLY A 485 3.20 5.65 -12.55
N ALA A 486 4.23 5.04 -11.97
CA ALA A 486 5.00 5.64 -10.90
C ALA A 486 6.49 5.54 -11.19
N CYS A 487 7.26 6.55 -10.77
CA CYS A 487 8.71 6.52 -10.81
C CYS A 487 9.34 7.08 -9.53
N LEU A 488 10.54 6.61 -9.22
CA LEU A 488 11.43 7.28 -8.27
C LEU A 488 12.50 8.04 -9.03
N ARG A 489 12.83 9.23 -8.55
CA ARG A 489 13.93 10.04 -9.04
C ARG A 489 14.64 10.75 -7.88
N PRO A 490 15.90 11.17 -8.05
CA PRO A 490 16.55 12.00 -7.05
C PRO A 490 15.86 13.36 -6.94
N GLY A 491 15.83 13.89 -5.72
CA GLY A 491 15.34 15.22 -5.39
C GLY A 491 16.29 15.94 -4.44
N PRO A 492 16.03 17.24 -4.17
CA PRO A 492 16.93 18.08 -3.38
C PRO A 492 17.08 17.62 -1.93
N ASN A 493 16.02 17.06 -1.33
CA ASN A 493 15.98 16.64 0.08
C ASN A 493 15.92 15.12 0.27
N GLY A 494 16.01 14.37 -0.82
CA GLY A 494 15.74 12.94 -0.87
C GLY A 494 14.96 12.55 -2.13
N PRO A 495 14.54 11.27 -2.22
CA PRO A 495 13.83 10.80 -3.40
C PRO A 495 12.48 11.50 -3.59
N ILE A 496 12.14 11.80 -4.85
CA ILE A 496 10.80 12.21 -5.25
C ILE A 496 10.08 11.00 -5.82
N LEU A 497 8.91 10.69 -5.27
CA LEU A 497 7.97 9.79 -5.93
C LEU A 497 7.14 10.58 -6.93
N VAL A 498 7.13 10.15 -8.18
CA VAL A 498 6.30 10.73 -9.22
C VAL A 498 5.18 9.77 -9.56
N TYR A 499 3.94 10.20 -9.40
CA TYR A 499 2.77 9.57 -10.02
C TYR A 499 2.51 10.25 -11.37
N ALA A 500 2.22 9.50 -12.42
CA ALA A 500 1.91 10.04 -13.74
C ALA A 500 0.61 9.43 -14.28
N TRP A 501 -0.27 10.30 -14.76
CA TRP A 501 -1.51 9.98 -15.44
C TRP A 501 -1.38 10.31 -16.92
N PHE A 502 -1.62 9.31 -17.77
CA PHE A 502 -1.47 9.41 -19.21
C PHE A 502 -2.86 9.27 -19.84
N SER A 503 -3.37 10.37 -20.40
CA SER A 503 -4.68 10.41 -21.05
C SER A 503 -4.83 9.37 -22.18
N ALA A 504 -3.75 9.17 -22.96
CA ALA A 504 -3.60 8.08 -23.92
C ALA A 504 -2.12 7.78 -24.20
N ALA A 505 -1.62 6.60 -23.82
CA ALA A 505 -0.22 6.23 -24.03
C ALA A 505 -0.02 4.74 -24.31
N THR A 506 1.04 4.43 -25.06
CA THR A 506 1.68 3.11 -25.07
C THR A 506 2.75 3.03 -23.96
N PRO A 507 3.26 1.84 -23.61
CA PRO A 507 4.41 1.70 -22.71
C PRO A 507 5.65 2.46 -23.18
N SER A 508 5.82 2.63 -24.50
CA SER A 508 6.94 3.37 -25.08
C SER A 508 6.83 4.87 -24.76
N ALA A 509 5.65 5.48 -24.95
CA ALA A 509 5.42 6.86 -24.52
C ALA A 509 5.67 7.04 -23.02
N MET A 510 5.15 6.14 -22.18
CA MET A 510 5.38 6.21 -20.73
C MET A 510 6.87 6.18 -20.38
N ALA A 511 7.63 5.26 -20.99
CA ALA A 511 9.07 5.17 -20.77
C ALA A 511 9.78 6.47 -21.18
N ARG A 512 9.45 7.04 -22.35
CA ARG A 512 10.05 8.31 -22.80
C ARG A 512 9.74 9.48 -21.85
N VAL A 513 8.51 9.57 -21.34
CA VAL A 513 8.16 10.60 -20.35
C VAL A 513 9.00 10.45 -19.09
N PHE A 514 9.08 9.24 -18.52
CA PHE A 514 9.89 9.02 -17.31
C PHE A 514 11.39 9.23 -17.54
N GLN A 515 11.91 8.93 -18.73
CA GLN A 515 13.28 9.32 -19.12
C GLN A 515 13.46 10.83 -19.16
N ALA A 516 12.48 11.57 -19.69
CA ALA A 516 12.55 13.03 -19.76
C ALA A 516 12.60 13.67 -18.35
N TYR A 517 11.94 13.05 -17.37
CA TYR A 517 12.01 13.46 -15.96
C TYR A 517 13.20 12.89 -15.19
N ASP A 518 14.13 12.19 -15.86
CA ASP A 518 15.31 11.56 -15.28
C ASP A 518 15.01 10.62 -14.09
N CYS A 519 13.98 9.77 -14.25
CA CYS A 519 13.67 8.76 -13.25
C CYS A 519 14.78 7.70 -13.16
N ASP A 520 15.13 7.30 -11.94
CA ASP A 520 16.04 6.18 -11.66
C ASP A 520 15.38 4.84 -12.00
N TYR A 521 14.09 4.73 -11.69
CA TYR A 521 13.30 3.55 -12.00
C TYR A 521 11.83 3.94 -12.17
N ALA A 522 11.12 3.31 -13.12
CA ALA A 522 9.68 3.50 -13.28
C ALA A 522 8.95 2.19 -13.53
N MET A 523 7.71 2.12 -13.06
CA MET A 523 6.81 0.98 -13.25
C MET A 523 5.42 1.42 -13.66
N LEU A 524 4.73 0.51 -14.36
CA LEU A 524 3.33 0.68 -14.74
C LEU A 524 2.42 0.48 -13.52
N LEU A 525 1.37 1.30 -13.42
CA LEU A 525 0.26 1.10 -12.49
C LEU A 525 -0.98 0.61 -13.27
N ASP A 526 -2.11 0.40 -12.59
CA ASP A 526 -3.32 -0.02 -13.28
C ASP A 526 -3.82 1.04 -14.31
N MET A 527 -4.72 0.63 -15.19
CA MET A 527 -5.01 1.34 -16.46
C MET A 527 -6.47 1.20 -16.90
N ASN A 528 -6.79 1.73 -18.08
CA ASN A 528 -8.03 1.58 -18.85
C ASN A 528 -9.27 2.29 -18.31
N ALA A 529 -9.28 2.76 -17.07
CA ALA A 529 -10.41 3.51 -16.53
C ALA A 529 -9.99 4.53 -15.46
N MET A 530 -10.86 5.51 -15.23
CA MET A 530 -10.63 6.54 -14.21
C MET A 530 -10.63 5.92 -12.81
N GLU A 531 -11.41 4.87 -12.57
CA GLU A 531 -11.37 4.15 -11.29
C GLU A 531 -10.04 3.46 -11.04
N HIS A 532 -9.32 3.08 -12.09
CA HIS A 532 -8.06 2.32 -12.02
C HIS A 532 -6.83 3.23 -12.08
N THR A 533 -7.02 4.47 -12.53
CA THR A 533 -6.00 5.52 -12.57
C THR A 533 -6.33 6.65 -11.59
N TYR A 534 -7.12 6.37 -10.55
CA TYR A 534 -7.56 7.36 -9.57
C TYR A 534 -6.37 7.95 -8.81
N MET A 535 -6.39 9.26 -8.61
CA MET A 535 -5.45 9.96 -7.76
C MET A 535 -6.15 11.15 -7.09
N ALA A 536 -6.00 11.24 -5.77
CA ALA A 536 -6.51 12.34 -4.97
C ALA A 536 -5.46 12.83 -3.97
N LEU A 537 -5.47 14.14 -3.76
CA LEU A 537 -4.77 14.86 -2.70
C LEU A 537 -5.76 15.28 -1.62
N TYR A 538 -5.26 15.34 -0.40
CA TYR A 538 -6.04 15.69 0.78
C TYR A 538 -5.39 16.89 1.44
N THR A 539 -6.11 17.99 1.60
CA THR A 539 -5.64 19.18 2.33
C THR A 539 -6.56 19.48 3.51
N ALA A 540 -6.14 20.37 4.40
CA ALA A 540 -7.00 20.82 5.49
C ALA A 540 -8.14 21.66 4.90
N GLY A 541 -9.38 21.21 5.10
CA GLY A 541 -10.58 21.91 4.70
C GLY A 541 -10.94 23.05 5.65
N ALA A 542 -11.70 24.03 5.15
CA ALA A 542 -12.26 25.08 5.98
C ALA A 542 -13.15 24.47 7.08
N GLY A 543 -12.84 24.75 8.36
CA GLY A 543 -13.58 24.21 9.51
C GLY A 543 -13.07 22.87 10.07
N GLY A 544 -11.87 22.42 9.70
CA GLY A 544 -11.22 21.26 10.31
C GLY A 544 -11.54 19.90 9.69
N GLY A 545 -12.18 19.88 8.51
CA GLY A 545 -12.40 18.68 7.70
C GLY A 545 -11.24 18.39 6.72
N ILE A 546 -11.42 17.37 5.87
CA ILE A 546 -10.50 17.05 4.76
C ILE A 546 -11.10 17.62 3.47
N ASP A 547 -10.34 18.47 2.78
CA ASP A 547 -10.62 18.88 1.41
C ASP A 547 -9.95 17.91 0.43
N THR A 548 -10.75 17.35 -0.49
CA THR A 548 -10.30 16.32 -1.43
C THR A 548 -10.21 16.91 -2.83
N ARG A 549 -9.01 16.86 -3.40
CA ARG A 549 -8.72 17.39 -4.74
C ARG A 549 -8.24 16.27 -5.64
N HIS A 550 -8.87 16.08 -6.79
CA HIS A 550 -8.46 15.07 -7.75
C HIS A 550 -7.50 15.67 -8.78
N LEU A 551 -6.73 14.82 -9.47
CA LEU A 551 -5.83 15.28 -10.53
C LEU A 551 -6.59 15.86 -11.74
N VAL A 552 -7.69 15.20 -12.10
CA VAL A 552 -8.59 15.60 -13.18
C VAL A 552 -10.05 15.45 -12.74
N ALA A 553 -10.93 16.32 -13.25
CA ALA A 553 -12.31 16.45 -12.77
C ALA A 553 -13.12 15.14 -12.82
N GLY A 554 -12.87 14.28 -13.81
CA GLY A 554 -13.57 13.01 -13.97
C GLY A 554 -13.37 12.05 -12.78
N MET A 555 -12.22 12.11 -12.11
CA MET A 555 -11.91 11.22 -10.98
C MET A 555 -12.83 11.46 -9.78
N ALA A 556 -13.30 12.70 -9.59
CA ALA A 556 -14.19 13.04 -8.49
C ALA A 556 -15.49 12.24 -8.55
N GLN A 557 -15.97 11.87 -9.75
CA GLN A 557 -17.23 11.14 -9.94
C GLN A 557 -17.20 9.71 -9.41
N ILE A 558 -16.02 9.20 -9.06
CA ILE A 558 -15.82 7.85 -8.51
C ILE A 558 -16.07 7.84 -7.00
N ASP A 559 -15.85 8.97 -6.33
CA ASP A 559 -16.07 9.09 -4.89
C ASP A 559 -17.53 8.78 -4.54
N ALA A 560 -17.72 8.00 -3.47
CA ALA A 560 -19.05 7.74 -2.93
C ALA A 560 -19.72 9.05 -2.50
N ARG A 561 -21.05 9.07 -2.47
CA ARG A 561 -21.83 10.23 -2.04
C ARG A 561 -22.65 9.91 -0.80
N ARG A 562 -22.68 10.84 0.14
CA ARG A 562 -23.63 10.82 1.25
C ARG A 562 -25.04 11.17 0.73
N ARG A 563 -26.04 10.98 1.60
CA ARG A 563 -27.45 11.31 1.30
C ARG A 563 -27.66 12.79 0.98
N ASP A 564 -26.85 13.67 1.56
CA ASP A 564 -26.86 15.12 1.29
C ASP A 564 -26.13 15.51 -0.01
N GLY A 565 -25.62 14.53 -0.77
CA GLY A 565 -24.90 14.74 -2.02
C GLY A 565 -23.41 15.05 -1.86
N SER A 566 -22.93 15.27 -0.63
CA SER A 566 -21.50 15.49 -0.33
C SER A 566 -20.66 14.27 -0.68
N ARG A 567 -19.43 14.51 -1.14
CA ARG A 567 -18.49 13.44 -1.49
C ARG A 567 -17.91 12.81 -0.22
N VAL A 568 -17.71 11.50 -0.30
CA VAL A 568 -16.99 10.70 0.68
C VAL A 568 -15.68 10.30 0.01
N PRO A 569 -14.53 10.74 0.53
CA PRO A 569 -13.27 10.49 -0.15
C PRO A 569 -12.96 8.99 -0.19
N ARG A 570 -12.67 8.49 -1.38
CA ARG A 570 -12.36 7.08 -1.63
C ARG A 570 -11.15 6.64 -0.81
N PHE A 571 -11.14 5.41 -0.30
CA PHE A 571 -10.09 4.83 0.57
C PHE A 571 -9.92 5.47 1.95
N VAL A 572 -10.51 6.64 2.20
CA VAL A 572 -10.40 7.35 3.49
C VAL A 572 -11.73 7.28 4.24
N GLY A 573 -12.79 7.79 3.63
CA GLY A 573 -14.13 7.80 4.22
C GLY A 573 -15.00 6.62 3.79
N SER A 574 -14.56 5.83 2.81
CA SER A 574 -15.28 4.65 2.32
C SER A 574 -14.31 3.53 1.94
N ALA A 575 -14.61 2.32 2.41
CA ALA A 575 -13.98 1.09 1.97
C ALA A 575 -14.20 0.87 0.48
N ASP A 576 -13.15 0.49 -0.24
CA ASP A 576 -13.17 0.25 -1.68
C ASP A 576 -12.73 -1.17 -2.03
N ASN A 577 -13.18 -1.71 -3.16
CA ASN A 577 -12.76 -3.05 -3.57
C ASN A 577 -11.35 -3.08 -4.17
N ARG A 578 -10.73 -1.93 -4.52
CA ARG A 578 -9.40 -1.84 -5.14
C ARG A 578 -8.28 -1.62 -4.14
N ASP A 579 -7.09 -2.09 -4.51
CA ASP A 579 -5.83 -1.77 -3.85
C ASP A 579 -5.34 -0.36 -4.18
N PHE A 580 -4.62 0.24 -3.23
CA PHE A 580 -4.17 1.62 -3.35
C PHE A 580 -2.87 1.86 -2.58
N PHE A 581 -2.12 2.85 -3.07
CA PHE A 581 -1.04 3.47 -2.33
C PHE A 581 -1.55 4.72 -1.64
N TYR A 582 -0.92 5.06 -0.52
CA TYR A 582 -1.24 6.27 0.25
C TYR A 582 0.02 6.95 0.74
N LEU A 583 -0.01 8.27 0.82
CA LEU A 583 1.02 9.07 1.49
C LEU A 583 0.45 9.66 2.78
N LEU A 584 1.22 9.56 3.86
CA LEU A 584 0.93 10.19 5.15
C LEU A 584 1.96 11.28 5.39
N ARG A 585 1.51 12.47 5.82
CA ARG A 585 2.42 13.52 6.31
C ARG A 585 3.21 12.99 7.49
N ARG A 586 4.53 13.14 7.51
CA ARG A 586 5.33 12.82 8.70
C ARG A 586 4.90 13.71 9.87
N GLU A 587 4.77 13.11 11.05
CA GLU A 587 4.64 13.87 12.29
C GLU A 587 5.93 14.65 12.52
N THR A 588 5.81 15.95 12.79
CA THR A 588 6.92 16.75 13.29
C THR A 588 7.43 16.09 14.57
N ARG A 589 8.73 15.79 14.61
CA ARG A 589 9.40 15.45 15.88
C ARG A 589 9.22 16.66 16.79
N GLU A 590 8.37 16.57 17.80
CA GLU A 590 8.43 17.48 18.94
C GLU A 590 9.75 17.29 19.70
#